data_AF-A0A8B6H191-F1
#
_entry.id   AF-A0A8B6H191-F1
#
_cell.length_a   1.000
_cell.length_b   1.000
_cell.length_c   1.000
_cell.angle_alpha   90.00
_cell.angle_beta   90.00
_cell.angle_gamma   90.00
#
_symmetry.space_group_name_H-M   'P 1'
#
loop_
_entity.id
_entity.type
_entity.pdbx_description
1 polymer ?
#
loop_
_entity_poly.entity_id
_entity_poly.type
_entity_poly.pdbx_seq_one_letter_code
_entity_poly.pdbx_strand_id
1 'polypeptide(L)'
;MAIQLAAIYFGTTYSGYAFSVTELGCTLTDVEILANQLWVNSESNEIASLKTPTCLLLNKNKEIAAFGYDAEEQYTDIQLDGETDNYYFFSQI
;
A
#
# COMPACT_ATOMS: atom_id res chain seq x y z
N MET A 1 11.05 22.51 -16.79
CA MET A 1 9.81 21.73 -16.51
C MET A 1 10.25 20.38 -15.99
N ALA A 2 9.69 19.87 -14.90
CA ALA A 2 10.03 18.55 -14.36
C ALA A 2 8.96 17.52 -14.76
N ILE A 3 9.39 16.29 -15.01
CA ILE A 3 8.55 15.11 -15.25
C ILE A 3 8.65 14.22 -14.01
N GLN A 4 7.51 13.72 -13.55
CA GLN A 4 7.44 12.71 -12.49
C GLN A 4 6.92 11.41 -13.08
N LEU A 5 7.60 10.31 -12.79
CA LEU A 5 7.19 8.97 -13.19
C LEU A 5 6.98 8.14 -11.93
N ALA A 6 5.87 7.41 -11.85
CA ALA A 6 5.62 6.44 -10.79
C ALA A 6 5.46 5.04 -11.40
N ALA A 7 6.18 4.08 -10.83
CA ALA A 7 5.99 2.66 -11.09
C ALA A 7 5.23 2.06 -9.90
N ILE A 8 4.06 1.48 -10.18
CA ILE A 8 3.23 0.83 -9.17
C ILE A 8 3.23 -0.67 -9.43
N TYR A 9 3.45 -1.44 -8.37
CA TYR A 9 3.43 -2.89 -8.39
C TYR A 9 2.33 -3.40 -7.47
N PHE A 10 1.32 -4.05 -8.04
CA PHE A 10 0.33 -4.83 -7.30
C PHE A 10 0.73 -6.30 -7.35
N GLY A 11 1.55 -6.73 -6.39
CA GLY A 11 1.96 -8.12 -6.29
C GLY A 11 0.88 -9.00 -5.70
N THR A 12 1.07 -10.31 -5.78
CA THR A 12 0.21 -11.26 -5.05
C THR A 12 0.30 -11.01 -3.55
N THR A 13 1.53 -10.90 -3.03
CA THR A 13 1.75 -10.79 -1.58
C THR A 13 1.94 -9.38 -1.07
N TYR A 14 2.70 -8.60 -1.81
CA TYR A 14 3.03 -7.25 -1.40
C TYR A 14 2.86 -6.31 -2.59
N SER A 15 2.32 -5.14 -2.30
CA SER A 15 2.23 -4.02 -3.20
C SER A 15 3.24 -2.96 -2.80
N GLY A 16 3.74 -2.22 -3.79
CA GLY A 16 4.72 -1.17 -3.55
C GLY A 16 4.83 -0.26 -4.76
N TYR A 17 5.55 0.84 -4.58
CA TYR A 17 5.78 1.79 -5.66
C TYR A 17 7.15 2.43 -5.53
N ALA A 18 7.66 2.90 -6.67
CA ALA A 18 8.86 3.72 -6.75
C ALA A 18 8.59 4.87 -7.72
N PHE A 19 9.32 5.96 -7.58
CA PHE A 19 9.10 7.13 -8.41
C PHE A 19 10.43 7.78 -8.80
N SER A 20 10.41 8.55 -9.87
CA SER A 20 11.54 9.40 -10.27
C SER A 20 11.05 10.80 -10.60
N VAL A 21 11.94 11.77 -10.40
CA VAL A 21 11.71 13.17 -10.74
C VAL A 21 12.88 13.61 -11.61
N THR A 22 12.59 14.15 -12.80
CA THR A 22 13.65 14.47 -13.77
C THR A 22 13.30 15.74 -14.55
N GLU A 23 14.29 16.54 -14.91
CA GLU A 23 14.06 17.70 -15.76
C GLU A 23 13.82 17.33 -17.23
N LEU A 24 12.99 18.11 -17.90
CA LEU A 24 12.71 17.96 -19.33
C LEU A 24 14.01 18.12 -20.13
N GLY A 25 14.41 17.07 -20.85
CA GLY A 25 15.62 17.05 -21.69
C GLY A 25 16.81 16.32 -21.09
N CYS A 26 16.73 15.83 -19.84
CA CYS A 26 17.73 14.93 -19.26
C CYS A 26 17.68 13.53 -19.88
N THR A 27 18.82 12.84 -19.89
CA THR A 27 18.91 11.45 -20.37
C THR A 27 18.50 10.46 -19.29
N LEU A 28 18.00 9.29 -19.68
CA LEU A 28 17.54 8.25 -18.75
C LEU A 28 18.62 7.78 -17.75
N THR A 29 19.90 7.97 -18.09
CA THR A 29 21.04 7.65 -17.22
C THR A 29 21.17 8.57 -16.01
N ASP A 30 20.53 9.74 -16.03
CA ASP A 30 20.61 10.75 -14.95
C ASP A 30 19.40 10.67 -14.00
N VAL A 31 18.54 9.67 -14.19
CA VAL A 31 17.27 9.53 -13.46
C VAL A 31 17.52 8.79 -12.15
N GLU A 32 17.32 9.49 -11.03
CA GLU A 32 17.31 8.86 -9.71
C GLU A 32 15.97 8.16 -9.46
N ILE A 33 16.02 6.90 -9.00
CA ILE A 33 14.85 6.14 -8.56
C ILE A 33 14.73 6.28 -7.05
N LEU A 34 13.62 6.88 -6.63
CA LEU A 34 13.24 7.09 -5.24
C LEU A 34 12.22 6.03 -4.83
N ALA A 35 12.32 5.58 -3.58
CA ALA A 35 11.34 4.71 -2.95
C ALA A 35 10.48 5.51 -1.98
N ASN A 36 9.31 4.98 -1.65
CA ASN A 36 8.42 5.55 -0.65
C ASN A 36 8.99 5.48 0.77
N GLN A 37 8.39 6.23 1.69
CA GLN A 37 8.63 6.04 3.12
C GLN A 37 8.28 4.61 3.53
N LEU A 38 9.03 4.05 4.48
CA LEU A 38 8.76 2.70 4.99
C LEU A 38 7.32 2.64 5.51
N TRP A 39 6.58 1.66 5.01
CA TRP A 39 5.31 1.27 5.59
C TRP A 39 5.62 0.56 6.89
N VAL A 40 4.95 0.98 7.96
CA VAL A 40 5.11 0.42 9.30
C VAL A 40 3.79 -0.19 9.69
N ASN A 41 3.82 -1.43 10.16
CA ASN A 41 2.68 -2.03 10.82
C ASN A 41 2.61 -1.45 12.25
N SER A 42 1.48 -0.80 12.56
CA SER A 42 1.22 -0.09 13.82
C SER A 42 1.34 -0.98 15.05
N GLU A 43 1.01 -2.28 14.93
CA GLU A 43 1.00 -3.23 16.05
C GLU A 43 2.41 -3.76 16.35
N SER A 44 3.25 -3.94 15.33
CA SER A 44 4.54 -4.61 15.52
C SER A 44 5.72 -3.66 15.62
N ASN A 45 5.68 -2.40 15.13
CA ASN A 45 6.83 -1.45 15.06
C ASN A 45 8.15 -2.00 14.46
N GLU A 46 8.21 -3.30 14.15
CA GLU A 46 9.39 -4.09 13.78
C GLU A 46 9.38 -4.39 12.28
N ILE A 47 8.23 -4.28 11.61
CA ILE A 47 8.10 -4.49 10.16
C ILE A 47 8.05 -3.14 9.45
N ALA A 48 9.22 -2.53 9.28
CA ALA A 48 9.39 -1.37 8.39
C ALA A 48 9.79 -1.87 6.99
N SER A 49 8.91 -1.70 6.01
CA SER A 49 9.08 -2.24 4.65
C SER A 49 8.81 -1.21 3.57
N LEU A 50 9.51 -1.29 2.44
CA LEU A 50 9.20 -0.49 1.24
C LEU A 50 7.94 -0.98 0.51
N LYS A 51 7.29 -2.02 1.03
CA LYS A 51 6.07 -2.61 0.49
C LYS A 51 5.06 -2.84 1.61
N THR A 52 3.79 -2.94 1.23
CA THR A 52 2.67 -3.24 2.13
C THR A 52 1.94 -4.49 1.63
N PRO A 53 1.26 -5.26 2.50
CA PRO A 53 0.45 -6.39 2.08
C PRO A 53 -0.50 -6.03 0.94
N THR A 54 -0.67 -6.91 -0.04
CA THR A 54 -1.72 -6.74 -1.04
C THR A 54 -3.04 -7.25 -0.48
N CYS A 55 -3.70 -6.41 0.31
CA CYS A 55 -5.02 -6.69 0.86
C CYS A 55 -5.90 -5.44 0.86
N LEU A 56 -7.21 -5.65 0.80
CA LEU A 56 -8.20 -4.61 0.63
C LEU A 56 -9.36 -4.83 1.60
N LEU A 57 -9.71 -3.81 2.36
CA LEU A 57 -10.92 -3.78 3.18
C LEU A 57 -11.96 -2.91 2.49
N LEU A 58 -13.16 -3.46 2.28
CA LEU A 58 -14.32 -2.71 1.81
C LEU A 58 -15.35 -2.58 2.92
N ASN A 59 -16.03 -1.44 2.96
CA ASN A 59 -17.20 -1.24 3.82
C ASN A 59 -18.44 -1.95 3.24
N LYS A 60 -19.57 -1.88 3.96
CA LYS A 60 -20.86 -2.48 3.55
C LYS A 60 -21.37 -2.01 2.17
N ASN A 61 -20.98 -0.82 1.74
CA ASN A 61 -21.33 -0.25 0.44
C ASN A 61 -20.37 -0.69 -0.69
N LYS A 62 -19.39 -1.55 -0.38
CA LYS A 62 -18.31 -1.99 -1.29
C LYS A 62 -17.37 -0.85 -1.70
N GLU A 63 -17.28 0.19 -0.87
CA GLU A 63 -16.31 1.27 -1.04
C GLU A 63 -15.03 0.92 -0.30
N ILE A 64 -13.89 1.37 -0.81
CA ILE A 64 -12.59 1.14 -0.20
C ILE A 64 -12.56 1.81 1.18
N ALA A 65 -12.40 1.00 2.23
CA ALA A 65 -12.20 1.46 3.59
C ALA A 65 -10.70 1.58 3.90
N ALA A 66 -9.91 0.55 3.55
CA ALA A 66 -8.46 0.52 3.78
C ALA A 66 -7.74 -0.42 2.80
N PHE A 67 -6.41 -0.27 2.69
CA PHE A 67 -5.52 -1.13 1.91
C PHE A 67 -4.21 -1.37 2.67
N GLY A 68 -3.57 -2.53 2.49
CA GLY A 68 -2.28 -2.82 3.10
C GLY A 68 -2.36 -3.03 4.61
N TYR A 69 -1.33 -2.61 5.35
CA TYR A 69 -1.30 -2.80 6.81
C TYR A 69 -2.53 -2.22 7.52
N ASP A 70 -3.03 -1.05 7.08
CA ASP A 70 -4.25 -0.46 7.62
C ASP A 70 -5.47 -1.37 7.46
N ALA A 71 -5.54 -2.14 6.37
CA ALA A 71 -6.62 -3.10 6.15
C ALA A 71 -6.49 -4.32 7.06
N GLU A 72 -5.27 -4.82 7.30
CA GLU A 72 -5.02 -5.93 8.23
C GLU A 72 -5.35 -5.54 9.67
N GLU A 73 -4.91 -4.35 10.11
CA GLU A 73 -5.15 -3.81 11.45
C GLU A 73 -6.65 -3.62 11.68
N GLN A 74 -7.33 -2.86 10.81
CA GLN A 74 -8.76 -2.61 10.96
C GLN A 74 -9.59 -3.90 10.90
N TYR A 75 -9.24 -4.84 10.03
CA TYR A 75 -9.96 -6.11 9.96
C TYR A 75 -9.72 -6.99 11.19
N THR A 76 -8.56 -6.89 11.83
CA THR A 76 -8.28 -7.55 13.11
C THR A 76 -9.17 -6.98 14.21
N ASP A 77 -9.28 -5.65 14.31
CA ASP A 77 -10.17 -4.98 15.27
C ASP A 77 -11.64 -5.34 15.03
N ILE A 78 -12.11 -5.30 13.77
CA ILE A 78 -13.50 -5.66 13.41
C ILE A 78 -13.83 -7.10 13.81
N GLN A 79 -12.87 -8.03 13.67
CA GLN A 79 -13.05 -9.42 14.10
C GLN A 79 -13.13 -9.55 15.62
N LEU A 80 -12.33 -8.79 16.36
CA LEU A 80 -12.34 -8.77 17.82
C LEU A 80 -13.66 -8.19 18.37
N ASP A 81 -14.21 -7.17 17.70
CA ASP A 81 -15.47 -6.52 18.06
C ASP A 81 -16.72 -7.28 17.59
N GLY A 82 -16.57 -8.26 16.70
CA GLY A 82 -17.66 -9.09 16.19
C GLY A 82 -18.55 -8.40 15.14
N GLU A 83 -18.07 -7.34 14.49
CA GLU A 83 -18.84 -6.53 13.51
C GLU A 83 -18.63 -6.97 12.04
N THR A 84 -18.26 -8.23 11.81
CA THR A 84 -17.79 -8.72 10.50
C THR A 84 -18.84 -8.64 9.38
N ASP A 85 -20.13 -8.66 9.70
CA ASP A 85 -21.23 -8.65 8.72
C ASP A 85 -21.28 -7.39 7.83
N ASN A 86 -20.60 -6.30 8.23
CA ASN A 86 -20.60 -5.03 7.52
C ASN A 86 -19.35 -4.77 6.69
N TYR A 87 -18.42 -5.73 6.60
CA TYR A 87 -17.14 -5.53 5.95
C TYR A 87 -16.76 -6.71 5.05
N TYR A 88 -15.99 -6.40 4.00
CA TYR A 88 -15.44 -7.40 3.10
C TYR A 88 -13.93 -7.25 3.07
N PHE A 89 -13.23 -8.24 3.63
CA PHE A 89 -11.78 -8.28 3.61
C PHE A 89 -11.29 -9.22 2.52
N PHE A 90 -10.45 -8.69 1.63
CA PHE A 90 -9.79 -9.43 0.58
C PHE A 90 -8.31 -9.47 0.90
N SER A 91 -7.84 -10.61 1.38
CA SER A 91 -6.43 -10.95 1.43
C SER A 91 -6.13 -12.10 0.47
N GLN A 92 -4.84 -12.42 0.35
CA GLN A 92 -4.32 -13.49 -0.48
C GLN A 92 -4.93 -14.85 -0.08
N ILE A 93 -4.92 -15.79 -1.02
CA ILE A 93 -5.14 -17.24 -0.77
C ILE A 93 -3.82 -17.86 -0.32
#